data_AF-V4AVT8-F1
#
_entry.id   AF-V4AVT8-F1
#
_cell.length_a   1.000
_cell.length_b   1.000
_cell.length_c   1.000
_cell.angle_alpha   90.00
_cell.angle_beta   90.00
_cell.angle_gamma   90.00
#
_symmetry.space_group_name_H-M   'P 1'
#
loop_
_entity.id
_entity.type
_entity.pdbx_description
1 polymer ?
#
loop_
_entity_poly.entity_id
_entity_poly.type
_entity_poly.pdbx_seq_one_letter_code
_entity_poly.pdbx_strand_id
1 'polypeptide(L)'
;MDDFLEFLLAYGVTIFMVSSVYGSGLGHSACVDHHRANNLEKCLAALRQVADDRTLFWFGEKYTTSCNGANAFDADCYNPSSKSADSLVSRAFQEADTGLIDTFLEVSYRQVPGSYFGCGNDFEVHESNTIDVDPLSVEVYRPWQLRDEPVYSWRSSDGDYYTFIFFDVGFMHIKSVIINIPGDDVTAGETILPYEGPLNPTRNKNPYMFILYRQSEYLELGSKWRNILHRRSANINLSEFATEKNLTGPVAINWILVKGDAYAAEIKRRTGYMNTCPHFVNDALTDQKLNFLPEKTRQLDLSVFMNVTLKVPQTAFNSCCVNYEYPATTLALNPLGDGNVKAVYVRTDVQPEVELSMATAFPNQKRDFKGKLLTLMVLDSDSPYPMFGDKKEPFLHWLVVNIEEADVSNGEIVKEYVGPAPPNPEPHTYHYLLFEQTGQINPEEIAAFTAIKCSFPFRGRCRFKSRNVIEKYNLKLIGATWHKTGNDEYVRHVYSDFGLRYCEVCKGAEGFSMPCSSANAFRYTTLALLHTIAVVCFLHFIQ
;
A
#
# COMPACT_ATOMS: atom_id res chain seq x y z
N MET A 1 26.13 -16.67 -38.29
CA MET A 1 24.87 -16.86 -37.53
C MET A 1 24.17 -18.08 -38.13
N ASP A 2 24.94 -19.15 -38.35
CA ASP A 2 24.53 -20.27 -39.22
C ASP A 2 24.65 -21.63 -38.51
N ASP A 3 25.25 -21.69 -37.32
CA ASP A 3 25.40 -22.94 -36.56
C ASP A 3 24.28 -23.20 -35.54
N PHE A 4 23.27 -22.31 -35.44
CA PHE A 4 22.14 -22.50 -34.50
C PHE A 4 20.89 -23.09 -35.17
N LEU A 5 20.83 -23.09 -36.51
CA LEU A 5 19.66 -23.58 -37.25
C LEU A 5 19.66 -25.10 -37.47
N GLU A 6 20.82 -25.76 -37.49
CA GLU A 6 20.88 -27.22 -37.69
C GLU A 6 20.50 -28.03 -36.44
N PHE A 7 20.55 -27.44 -35.24
CA PHE A 7 20.22 -28.18 -34.01
C PHE A 7 18.70 -28.37 -33.80
N LEU A 8 17.86 -27.57 -34.46
CA LEU A 8 16.40 -27.59 -34.27
C LEU A 8 15.66 -28.59 -35.17
N LEU A 9 16.30 -29.16 -36.19
CA LEU A 9 15.66 -30.10 -37.13
C LEU A 9 15.77 -31.58 -36.73
N ALA A 10 16.55 -31.92 -35.69
CA ALA A 10 16.80 -33.31 -35.29
C ALA A 10 15.81 -33.87 -34.23
N TYR A 11 15.05 -33.00 -33.55
CA TYR A 11 14.05 -33.42 -32.56
C TYR A 11 12.69 -32.89 -32.98
N GLY A 12 11.86 -33.77 -33.55
CA GLY A 12 10.50 -33.49 -34.00
C GLY A 12 9.59 -33.00 -32.90
N VAL A 13 9.68 -31.71 -32.58
CA VAL A 13 8.73 -30.98 -31.74
C VAL A 13 7.79 -30.26 -32.69
N THR A 14 6.62 -30.87 -32.92
CA THR A 14 5.51 -30.20 -33.59
C THR A 14 5.03 -29.06 -32.70
N ILE A 15 5.51 -27.85 -32.94
CA ILE A 15 4.95 -26.63 -32.34
C ILE A 15 3.60 -26.40 -33.03
N PHE A 16 2.52 -26.71 -32.32
CA PHE A 16 1.21 -26.15 -32.66
C PHE A 16 1.32 -24.63 -32.52
N MET A 17 1.38 -23.92 -33.65
CA MET A 17 1.13 -22.48 -33.65
C MET A 17 -0.33 -22.24 -33.27
N VAL A 18 -0.56 -21.99 -31.99
CA VAL A 18 -1.73 -21.21 -31.56
C VAL A 18 -1.39 -19.77 -31.88
N SER A 19 -1.94 -19.23 -32.96
CA SER A 19 -1.93 -17.80 -33.24
C SER A 19 -2.72 -17.10 -32.15
N SER A 20 -2.05 -16.69 -31.08
CA SER A 20 -2.61 -15.79 -30.09
C SER A 20 -2.87 -14.44 -30.74
N VAL A 21 -4.10 -13.93 -30.64
CA VAL A 21 -4.50 -12.55 -30.98
C VAL A 21 -3.97 -11.56 -29.92
N TYR A 22 -2.77 -11.81 -29.42
CA TYR A 22 -1.99 -10.89 -28.63
C TYR A 22 -0.74 -10.59 -29.43
N GLY A 23 -0.69 -9.39 -30.00
CA GLY A 23 0.47 -8.87 -30.72
C GLY A 23 1.68 -8.83 -29.80
N SER A 24 2.49 -9.88 -29.84
CA SER A 24 3.91 -9.81 -29.50
C SER A 24 4.67 -9.31 -30.72
N GLY A 25 4.68 -7.99 -30.88
CA GLY A 25 5.46 -7.28 -31.89
C GLY A 25 4.83 -5.93 -32.17
N LEU A 26 5.47 -4.84 -31.70
CA LEU A 26 5.25 -3.42 -32.02
C LEU A 26 4.22 -3.14 -33.14
N GLY A 27 2.94 -3.36 -32.83
CA GLY A 27 1.80 -3.14 -33.70
C GLY A 27 0.88 -2.21 -32.94
N HIS A 28 0.83 -0.95 -33.36
CA HIS A 28 0.04 0.10 -32.73
C HIS A 28 -1.44 -0.34 -32.63
N SER A 29 -2.09 -0.04 -31.50
CA SER A 29 -3.51 -0.38 -31.25
C SER A 29 -4.40 0.08 -32.41
N ALA A 30 -5.41 -0.71 -32.75
CA ALA A 30 -6.38 -0.34 -33.79
C ALA A 30 -7.15 0.93 -33.43
N CYS A 31 -7.20 1.28 -32.14
CA CYS A 31 -7.97 2.38 -31.61
C CYS A 31 -7.13 3.63 -31.31
N VAL A 32 -5.87 3.75 -31.72
CA VAL A 32 -5.16 5.05 -31.66
C VAL A 32 -5.69 6.02 -32.71
N ASP A 33 -5.59 7.33 -32.46
CA ASP A 33 -6.25 8.39 -33.24
C ASP A 33 -6.04 8.26 -34.75
N HIS A 34 -4.80 8.08 -35.20
CA HIS A 34 -4.49 7.94 -36.63
C HIS A 34 -5.13 6.68 -37.25
N HIS A 35 -5.23 5.58 -36.50
CA HIS A 35 -5.86 4.36 -36.98
C HIS A 35 -7.39 4.50 -37.04
N ARG A 36 -8.00 5.12 -36.03
CA ARG A 36 -9.45 5.42 -36.04
C ARG A 36 -9.84 6.34 -37.19
N ALA A 37 -9.01 7.34 -37.48
CA ALA A 37 -9.22 8.27 -38.60
C ALA A 37 -9.23 7.55 -39.97
N ASN A 38 -8.43 6.49 -40.12
CA ASN A 38 -8.35 5.71 -41.36
C ASN A 38 -9.43 4.63 -41.46
N ASN A 39 -9.72 3.92 -40.36
CA ASN A 39 -10.68 2.82 -40.34
C ASN A 39 -11.28 2.61 -38.94
N LEU A 40 -12.35 3.36 -38.65
CA LEU A 40 -13.08 3.27 -37.38
C LEU A 40 -13.64 1.87 -37.13
N GLU A 41 -14.22 1.21 -38.14
CA GLU A 41 -14.81 -0.13 -37.97
C GLU A 41 -13.79 -1.17 -37.51
N LYS A 42 -12.52 -1.05 -37.92
CA LYS A 42 -11.46 -1.95 -37.42
C LYS A 42 -11.25 -1.78 -35.92
N CYS A 43 -11.30 -0.54 -35.41
CA CYS A 43 -11.25 -0.27 -33.96
C CYS A 43 -12.51 -0.81 -33.26
N LEU A 44 -13.71 -0.50 -33.78
CA LEU A 44 -14.98 -0.93 -33.18
C LEU A 44 -15.13 -2.46 -33.16
N ALA A 45 -14.73 -3.16 -34.21
CA ALA A 45 -14.73 -4.62 -34.24
C ALA A 45 -13.79 -5.22 -33.17
N ALA A 46 -12.59 -4.66 -33.01
CA ALA A 46 -11.66 -5.10 -31.98
C ALA A 46 -12.17 -4.81 -30.56
N LEU A 47 -12.81 -3.64 -30.35
CA LEU A 47 -13.48 -3.29 -29.11
C LEU A 47 -14.55 -4.30 -28.72
N ARG A 48 -15.49 -4.59 -29.64
CA ARG A 48 -16.56 -5.58 -29.43
C ARG A 48 -15.97 -6.94 -29.06
N GLN A 49 -14.96 -7.39 -29.79
CA GLN A 49 -14.28 -8.66 -29.52
C GLN A 49 -13.67 -8.73 -28.12
N VAL A 50 -12.94 -7.70 -27.69
CA VAL A 50 -12.29 -7.68 -26.37
C VAL A 50 -13.31 -7.53 -25.23
N ALA A 51 -14.38 -6.75 -25.45
CA ALA A 51 -15.44 -6.59 -24.47
C ALA A 51 -16.23 -7.89 -24.21
N ASP A 52 -16.31 -8.78 -25.21
CA ASP A 52 -16.95 -10.09 -25.12
C ASP A 52 -16.02 -11.23 -24.67
N ASP A 53 -14.70 -11.00 -24.62
CA ASP A 53 -13.74 -12.02 -24.20
C ASP A 53 -13.89 -12.38 -22.71
N ARG A 54 -14.05 -13.68 -22.46
CA ARG A 54 -14.35 -14.27 -21.14
C ARG A 54 -13.11 -14.61 -20.32
N THR A 55 -11.92 -14.41 -20.88
CA THR A 55 -10.64 -14.88 -20.33
C THR A 55 -9.73 -13.75 -19.88
N LEU A 56 -10.06 -12.49 -20.19
CA LEU A 56 -9.10 -11.38 -20.03
C LEU A 56 -9.08 -10.78 -18.64
N PHE A 57 -10.23 -10.60 -18.03
CA PHE A 57 -10.38 -9.87 -16.77
C PHE A 57 -10.24 -10.80 -15.56
N TRP A 58 -10.06 -10.23 -14.36
CA TRP A 58 -9.81 -11.00 -13.15
C TRP A 58 -10.99 -11.89 -12.71
N PHE A 59 -12.18 -11.62 -13.24
CA PHE A 59 -13.40 -12.42 -13.05
C PHE A 59 -13.54 -13.56 -14.09
N GLY A 60 -14.62 -14.33 -14.01
CA GLY A 60 -14.89 -15.44 -14.92
C GLY A 60 -13.93 -16.62 -14.74
N GLU A 61 -13.34 -17.12 -15.83
CA GLU A 61 -12.42 -18.26 -15.81
C GLU A 61 -11.18 -18.00 -14.92
N LYS A 62 -10.63 -16.77 -14.98
CA LYS A 62 -9.48 -16.38 -14.15
C LYS A 62 -9.80 -16.36 -12.66
N TYR A 63 -11.01 -15.95 -12.28
CA TYR A 63 -11.44 -15.99 -10.89
C TYR A 63 -11.55 -17.42 -10.38
N THR A 64 -12.18 -18.30 -11.16
CA THR A 64 -12.35 -19.70 -10.76
C THR A 64 -11.00 -20.39 -10.59
N THR A 65 -10.01 -20.08 -11.43
CA THR A 65 -8.66 -20.66 -11.32
C THR A 65 -7.83 -20.04 -10.18
N SER A 66 -7.93 -18.72 -9.96
CA SER A 66 -7.08 -18.00 -8.99
C SER A 66 -7.63 -18.04 -7.56
N CYS A 67 -8.96 -18.14 -7.40
CA CYS A 67 -9.65 -18.05 -6.11
C CYS A 67 -10.25 -19.37 -5.63
N ASN A 68 -10.03 -20.48 -6.33
CA ASN A 68 -10.45 -21.80 -5.85
C ASN A 68 -9.66 -22.17 -4.59
N GLY A 69 -10.36 -22.39 -3.47
CA GLY A 69 -9.73 -22.64 -2.17
C GLY A 69 -9.12 -21.42 -1.52
N ALA A 70 -9.34 -20.21 -2.06
CA ALA A 70 -8.92 -18.98 -1.40
C ALA A 70 -9.58 -18.86 -0.02
N ASN A 71 -8.83 -18.29 0.92
CA ASN A 71 -9.38 -18.04 2.24
C ASN A 71 -10.48 -16.98 2.14
N ALA A 72 -11.49 -17.04 3.02
CA ALA A 72 -12.64 -16.13 3.01
C ALA A 72 -12.27 -14.65 3.29
N PHE A 73 -10.99 -14.31 3.45
CA PHE A 73 -10.52 -12.98 3.77
C PHE A 73 -9.54 -12.43 2.72
N ASP A 74 -9.37 -13.13 1.61
CA ASP A 74 -8.56 -12.65 0.49
C ASP A 74 -9.35 -11.57 -0.25
N ALA A 75 -8.92 -10.32 -0.10
CA ALA A 75 -9.55 -9.17 -0.73
C ALA A 75 -9.49 -9.23 -2.26
N ASP A 76 -8.47 -9.89 -2.83
CA ASP A 76 -8.36 -10.09 -4.28
C ASP A 76 -9.37 -11.13 -4.79
N CYS A 77 -9.94 -11.95 -3.89
CA CYS A 77 -10.99 -12.91 -4.22
C CYS A 77 -12.40 -12.41 -3.91
N TYR A 78 -12.57 -11.13 -3.61
CA TYR A 78 -13.91 -10.55 -3.49
C TYR A 78 -14.54 -10.38 -4.88
N ASN A 79 -15.60 -11.15 -5.16
CA ASN A 79 -16.37 -11.05 -6.40
C ASN A 79 -17.88 -11.00 -6.14
N PRO A 80 -18.53 -9.82 -6.26
CA PRO A 80 -19.96 -9.69 -5.98
C PRO A 80 -20.87 -10.43 -6.97
N SER A 81 -20.33 -10.85 -8.13
CA SER A 81 -21.08 -11.53 -9.19
C SER A 81 -20.32 -12.77 -9.71
N SER A 82 -19.93 -13.65 -8.78
CA SER A 82 -19.13 -14.84 -9.09
C SER A 82 -19.87 -15.94 -9.88
N LYS A 83 -21.19 -15.80 -10.13
CA LYS A 83 -22.05 -16.85 -10.70
C LYS A 83 -22.70 -16.49 -12.04
N SER A 84 -22.51 -15.28 -12.54
CA SER A 84 -23.41 -14.71 -13.56
C SER A 84 -22.75 -14.10 -14.79
N ALA A 85 -21.43 -13.89 -14.84
CA ALA A 85 -20.83 -13.21 -15.98
C ALA A 85 -19.27 -13.26 -16.03
N ASP A 86 -18.76 -13.45 -17.24
CA ASP A 86 -17.35 -13.75 -17.53
C ASP A 86 -16.63 -12.68 -18.38
N SER A 87 -17.37 -11.77 -19.02
CA SER A 87 -16.86 -10.69 -19.89
C SER A 87 -17.32 -9.30 -19.42
N LEU A 88 -16.84 -8.21 -20.04
CA LEU A 88 -17.35 -6.86 -19.72
C LEU A 88 -18.84 -6.73 -20.04
N VAL A 89 -19.23 -7.24 -21.22
CA VAL A 89 -20.60 -7.15 -21.72
C VAL A 89 -21.54 -7.93 -20.83
N SER A 90 -21.26 -9.21 -20.57
CA SER A 90 -22.12 -10.04 -19.71
C SER A 90 -22.22 -9.49 -18.28
N ARG A 91 -21.17 -8.83 -17.75
CA ARG A 91 -21.23 -8.24 -16.40
C ARG A 91 -22.05 -6.96 -16.32
N ALA A 92 -21.90 -6.07 -17.29
CA ALA A 92 -22.61 -4.80 -17.27
C ALA A 92 -24.08 -4.93 -17.73
N PHE A 93 -24.34 -5.84 -18.66
CA PHE A 93 -25.61 -5.91 -19.40
C PHE A 93 -26.36 -7.24 -19.25
N GLN A 94 -25.72 -8.31 -18.77
CA GLN A 94 -26.14 -9.72 -18.95
C GLN A 94 -26.15 -10.15 -20.42
N GLU A 95 -26.88 -9.41 -21.26
CA GLU A 95 -26.93 -9.51 -22.71
C GLU A 95 -27.05 -8.08 -23.29
N ALA A 96 -26.31 -7.79 -24.36
CA ALA A 96 -26.42 -6.56 -25.14
C ALA A 96 -26.09 -6.81 -26.61
N ASP A 97 -26.75 -6.08 -27.51
CA ASP A 97 -26.39 -6.06 -28.93
C ASP A 97 -25.17 -5.15 -29.13
N THR A 98 -23.97 -5.74 -29.11
CA THR A 98 -22.70 -5.04 -29.35
C THR A 98 -22.57 -4.53 -30.80
N GLY A 99 -23.46 -4.96 -31.71
CA GLY A 99 -23.56 -4.44 -33.06
C GLY A 99 -24.00 -2.98 -33.11
N LEU A 100 -24.68 -2.48 -32.07
CA LEU A 100 -25.10 -1.07 -31.95
C LEU A 100 -23.95 -0.11 -31.64
N ILE A 101 -22.77 -0.62 -31.25
CA ILE A 101 -21.59 0.21 -30.94
C ILE A 101 -21.03 0.77 -32.26
N ASP A 102 -21.44 1.94 -32.71
CA ASP A 102 -21.10 2.52 -34.02
C ASP A 102 -20.22 3.77 -33.94
N THR A 103 -19.95 4.26 -32.73
CA THR A 103 -19.10 5.41 -32.48
C THR A 103 -18.05 5.11 -31.42
N PHE A 104 -16.90 5.78 -31.51
CA PHE A 104 -15.84 5.66 -30.51
C PHE A 104 -16.03 6.75 -29.45
N LEU A 105 -16.03 6.34 -28.18
CA LEU A 105 -16.09 7.24 -27.04
C LEU A 105 -14.66 7.60 -26.59
N GLU A 106 -14.25 8.83 -26.85
CA GLU A 106 -12.97 9.36 -26.40
C GLU A 106 -13.05 9.74 -24.93
N VAL A 107 -12.03 9.36 -24.18
CA VAL A 107 -11.90 9.66 -22.75
C VAL A 107 -10.47 10.11 -22.50
N SER A 108 -10.30 11.32 -21.96
CA SER A 108 -8.99 11.88 -21.67
C SER A 108 -8.92 12.40 -20.23
N TYR A 109 -8.01 11.85 -19.44
CA TYR A 109 -7.75 12.27 -18.07
C TYR A 109 -6.61 13.27 -18.03
N ARG A 110 -6.71 14.22 -17.09
CA ARG A 110 -5.59 15.09 -16.73
C ARG A 110 -5.12 14.78 -15.32
N GLN A 111 -3.97 14.11 -15.20
CA GLN A 111 -3.31 13.94 -13.92
C GLN A 111 -2.64 15.26 -13.52
N VAL A 112 -3.00 15.77 -12.34
CA VAL A 112 -2.34 16.93 -11.74
C VAL A 112 -1.42 16.51 -10.58
N PRO A 113 -0.29 17.20 -10.36
CA PRO A 113 0.58 16.99 -9.20
C PRO A 113 -0.15 17.20 -7.88
N GLY A 114 0.36 16.62 -6.80
CA GLY A 114 -0.20 16.79 -5.46
C GLY A 114 0.37 15.78 -4.49
N SER A 115 -0.16 15.80 -3.26
CA SER A 115 0.20 14.83 -2.22
C SER A 115 -1.04 14.19 -1.60
N TYR A 116 -0.87 12.99 -1.06
CA TYR A 116 -1.91 12.30 -0.31
C TYR A 116 -1.32 11.41 0.77
N PHE A 117 -2.10 11.19 1.81
CA PHE A 117 -1.81 10.19 2.82
C PHE A 117 -2.50 8.88 2.46
N GLY A 118 -1.76 7.76 2.45
CA GLY A 118 -2.30 6.44 2.17
C GLY A 118 -1.57 5.35 2.94
N CYS A 119 -2.30 4.49 3.67
CA CYS A 119 -1.73 3.32 4.35
C CYS A 119 -0.49 3.63 5.21
N GLY A 120 -0.56 4.71 6.01
CA GLY A 120 0.52 5.11 6.92
C GLY A 120 1.56 6.02 6.28
N ASN A 121 1.36 6.43 5.02
CA ASN A 121 2.42 7.02 4.21
C ASN A 121 1.99 8.34 3.57
N ASP A 122 2.85 9.35 3.61
CA ASP A 122 2.70 10.55 2.79
C ASP A 122 3.36 10.31 1.43
N PHE A 123 2.56 10.44 0.37
CA PHE A 123 3.00 10.33 -1.02
C PHE A 123 3.01 11.72 -1.66
N GLU A 124 4.09 12.02 -2.37
CA GLU A 124 4.19 13.18 -3.23
C GLU A 124 4.25 12.73 -4.69
N VAL A 125 3.42 13.33 -5.54
CA VAL A 125 3.39 13.10 -6.98
C VAL A 125 3.67 14.42 -7.66
N HIS A 126 4.78 14.49 -8.38
CA HIS A 126 5.26 15.72 -9.02
C HIS A 126 4.88 15.79 -10.50
N GLU A 127 4.53 14.67 -11.11
CA GLU A 127 4.22 14.58 -12.52
C GLU A 127 2.80 15.08 -12.83
N SER A 128 2.71 15.89 -13.89
CA SER A 128 1.46 16.14 -14.59
C SER A 128 1.51 15.43 -15.94
N ASN A 129 0.42 14.76 -16.31
CA ASN A 129 0.33 14.08 -17.58
C ASN A 129 -1.12 14.06 -18.09
N THR A 130 -1.28 13.96 -19.39
CA THR A 130 -2.56 13.67 -20.03
C THR A 130 -2.59 12.18 -20.36
N ILE A 131 -3.72 11.52 -20.09
CA ILE A 131 -3.92 10.11 -20.35
C ILE A 131 -5.10 10.00 -21.32
N ASP A 132 -4.80 9.75 -22.58
CA ASP A 132 -5.80 9.43 -23.60
C ASP A 132 -6.08 7.94 -23.56
N VAL A 133 -7.31 7.56 -23.22
CA VAL A 133 -7.66 6.18 -22.95
C VAL A 133 -7.71 5.36 -24.24
N ASP A 134 -6.78 4.40 -24.35
CA ASP A 134 -6.84 3.33 -25.34
C ASP A 134 -7.29 2.00 -24.69
N PRO A 135 -8.53 1.57 -24.92
CA PRO A 135 -9.08 0.35 -24.32
C PRO A 135 -8.42 -0.94 -24.81
N LEU A 136 -7.73 -0.91 -25.96
CA LEU A 136 -7.00 -2.06 -26.50
C LEU A 136 -5.53 -2.08 -26.08
N SER A 137 -5.09 -1.08 -25.30
CA SER A 137 -3.77 -1.03 -24.71
C SER A 137 -3.64 -2.01 -23.53
N VAL A 138 -2.40 -2.40 -23.22
CA VAL A 138 -2.05 -3.17 -22.01
C VAL A 138 -1.84 -2.27 -20.78
N GLU A 139 -2.04 -0.96 -20.94
CA GLU A 139 -1.85 0.03 -19.88
C GLU A 139 -2.76 -0.21 -18.68
N VAL A 140 -2.21 0.09 -17.51
CA VAL A 140 -2.88 -0.06 -16.22
C VAL A 140 -2.63 1.19 -15.41
N TYR A 141 -3.72 1.82 -15.00
CA TYR A 141 -3.69 3.09 -14.29
C TYR A 141 -3.87 2.90 -12.78
N ARG A 142 -3.58 3.95 -12.03
CA ARG A 142 -3.75 4.00 -10.57
C ARG A 142 -4.92 4.92 -10.18
N PRO A 143 -5.67 4.57 -9.12
CA PRO A 143 -6.75 5.42 -8.60
C PRO A 143 -6.37 6.89 -8.43
N TRP A 144 -5.17 7.18 -7.90
CA TRP A 144 -4.71 8.57 -7.75
C TRP A 144 -4.63 9.34 -9.07
N GLN A 145 -4.20 8.69 -10.16
CA GLN A 145 -4.06 9.33 -11.48
C GLN A 145 -5.41 9.72 -12.10
N LEU A 146 -6.47 9.01 -11.70
CA LEU A 146 -7.80 9.09 -12.29
C LEU A 146 -8.82 9.68 -11.31
N ARG A 147 -8.37 10.39 -10.28
CA ARG A 147 -9.24 10.92 -9.22
C ARG A 147 -10.15 12.06 -9.70
N ASP A 148 -9.70 12.79 -10.72
CA ASP A 148 -10.40 13.94 -11.30
C ASP A 148 -11.20 13.47 -12.54
N GLU A 149 -12.35 14.09 -12.76
CA GLU A 149 -13.25 13.74 -13.87
C GLU A 149 -12.55 13.97 -15.23
N PRO A 150 -12.56 12.99 -16.14
CA PRO A 150 -11.98 13.14 -17.47
C PRO A 150 -12.89 13.97 -18.39
N VAL A 151 -12.33 14.37 -19.53
CA VAL A 151 -13.08 14.92 -20.65
C VAL A 151 -13.59 13.77 -21.51
N TYR A 152 -14.83 13.89 -21.98
CA TYR A 152 -15.48 12.92 -22.87
C TYR A 152 -15.82 13.58 -24.21
N SER A 153 -15.66 12.85 -25.31
CA SER A 153 -16.09 13.29 -26.64
C SER A 153 -16.51 12.09 -27.51
N TRP A 154 -17.45 12.32 -28.42
CA TRP A 154 -17.88 11.32 -29.41
C TRP A 154 -18.49 12.03 -30.61
N ARG A 155 -18.69 11.29 -31.71
CA ARG A 155 -19.45 11.82 -32.85
C ARG A 155 -20.95 11.73 -32.57
N SER A 156 -21.64 12.87 -32.64
CA SER A 156 -23.09 12.98 -32.50
C SER A 156 -23.73 13.69 -33.69
N SER A 157 -25.06 13.56 -33.83
CA SER A 157 -25.85 14.36 -34.77
C SER A 157 -26.60 15.49 -34.04
N ASP A 158 -26.88 16.58 -34.75
CA ASP A 158 -27.66 17.68 -34.19
C ASP A 158 -29.06 17.20 -33.74
N GLY A 159 -29.42 17.53 -32.50
CA GLY A 159 -30.72 17.19 -31.91
C GLY A 159 -30.78 15.83 -31.20
N ASP A 160 -29.70 15.03 -31.22
CA ASP A 160 -29.61 13.82 -30.42
C ASP A 160 -29.35 14.13 -28.94
N TYR A 161 -29.93 13.31 -28.06
CA TYR A 161 -29.63 13.31 -26.63
C TYR A 161 -28.98 11.99 -26.23
N TYR A 162 -28.08 12.05 -25.24
CA TYR A 162 -27.37 10.87 -24.76
C TYR A 162 -27.45 10.71 -23.24
N THR A 163 -27.37 9.45 -22.81
CA THR A 163 -27.12 9.07 -21.42
C THR A 163 -25.74 8.43 -21.32
N PHE A 164 -24.90 8.99 -20.45
CA PHE A 164 -23.56 8.50 -20.13
C PHE A 164 -23.55 7.82 -18.75
N ILE A 165 -22.88 6.67 -18.66
CA ILE A 165 -22.67 5.94 -17.41
C ILE A 165 -21.20 5.53 -17.31
N PHE A 166 -20.56 5.87 -16.19
CA PHE A 166 -19.27 5.31 -15.78
C PHE A 166 -19.52 4.21 -14.73
N PHE A 167 -19.03 3.00 -15.00
CA PHE A 167 -19.41 1.79 -14.27
C PHE A 167 -18.18 0.95 -13.87
N ASP A 168 -18.06 0.61 -12.59
CA ASP A 168 -17.13 -0.38 -12.08
C ASP A 168 -17.65 -1.78 -12.41
N VAL A 169 -17.13 -2.40 -13.46
CA VAL A 169 -17.63 -3.68 -13.98
C VAL A 169 -17.24 -4.84 -13.06
N GLY A 170 -16.08 -4.77 -12.40
CA GLY A 170 -15.63 -5.84 -11.52
C GLY A 170 -16.41 -5.90 -10.21
N PHE A 171 -16.69 -4.74 -9.60
CA PHE A 171 -17.44 -4.67 -8.33
C PHE A 171 -18.91 -4.26 -8.49
N MET A 172 -19.37 -4.04 -9.72
CA MET A 172 -20.76 -3.71 -10.07
C MET A 172 -21.31 -2.44 -9.39
N HIS A 173 -20.51 -1.37 -9.42
CA HIS A 173 -20.88 -0.08 -8.83
C HIS A 173 -20.93 1.03 -9.89
N ILE A 174 -21.99 1.84 -9.86
CA ILE A 174 -22.07 3.04 -10.69
C ILE A 174 -21.19 4.14 -10.09
N LYS A 175 -20.40 4.78 -10.97
CA LYS A 175 -19.40 5.80 -10.63
C LYS A 175 -19.77 7.19 -11.11
N SER A 176 -20.46 7.30 -12.24
CA SER A 176 -21.04 8.56 -12.75
C SER A 176 -22.28 8.26 -13.60
N VAL A 177 -23.25 9.17 -13.60
CA VAL A 177 -24.42 9.14 -14.48
C VAL A 177 -24.79 10.56 -14.89
N ILE A 178 -24.83 10.79 -16.19
CA ILE A 178 -25.27 12.05 -16.79
C ILE A 178 -26.29 11.69 -17.86
N ILE A 179 -27.47 12.30 -17.81
CA ILE A 179 -28.55 12.07 -18.78
C ILE A 179 -28.81 13.34 -19.59
N ASN A 180 -29.59 13.24 -20.66
CA ASN A 180 -30.02 14.40 -21.44
C ASN A 180 -28.85 15.26 -21.97
N ILE A 181 -27.73 14.63 -22.31
CA ILE A 181 -26.58 15.31 -22.90
C ILE A 181 -26.93 15.68 -24.35
N PRO A 182 -27.06 16.97 -24.72
CA PRO A 182 -27.36 17.36 -26.10
C PRO A 182 -26.11 17.24 -26.97
N GLY A 183 -26.16 16.41 -28.01
CA GLY A 183 -25.01 16.14 -28.88
C GLY A 183 -23.84 15.54 -28.08
N ASP A 184 -22.73 16.26 -28.02
CA ASP A 184 -21.51 15.93 -27.27
C ASP A 184 -21.22 16.93 -26.12
N ASP A 185 -22.12 17.88 -25.84
CA ASP A 185 -21.95 18.85 -24.76
C ASP A 185 -22.34 18.26 -23.40
N VAL A 186 -21.41 17.49 -22.82
CA VAL A 186 -21.58 16.87 -21.49
C VAL A 186 -21.96 17.89 -20.41
N THR A 187 -21.48 19.14 -20.52
CA THR A 187 -21.72 20.17 -19.51
C THR A 187 -23.16 20.67 -19.49
N ALA A 188 -23.89 20.50 -20.60
CA ALA A 188 -25.31 20.80 -20.70
C ALA A 188 -26.24 19.66 -20.26
N GLY A 189 -25.68 18.48 -19.94
CA GLY A 189 -26.45 17.33 -19.44
C GLY A 189 -26.93 17.48 -17.98
N GLU A 190 -27.91 16.68 -17.60
CA GLU A 190 -28.37 16.55 -16.21
C GLU A 190 -27.53 15.50 -15.46
N THR A 191 -26.64 15.95 -14.57
CA THR A 191 -25.87 15.06 -13.70
C THR A 191 -26.76 14.45 -12.62
N ILE A 192 -26.97 13.14 -12.72
CA ILE A 192 -27.68 12.35 -11.70
C ILE A 192 -26.69 11.87 -10.64
N LEU A 193 -25.52 11.40 -11.04
CA LEU A 193 -24.49 10.97 -10.10
C LEU A 193 -23.16 11.61 -10.54
N PRO A 194 -22.55 12.48 -9.73
CA PRO A 194 -21.28 13.08 -10.08
C PRO A 194 -20.19 12.02 -10.11
N TYR A 195 -19.13 12.32 -10.87
CA TYR A 195 -17.98 11.46 -11.03
C TYR A 195 -17.35 11.07 -9.68
N GLU A 196 -17.22 9.77 -9.47
CA GLU A 196 -16.35 9.17 -8.45
C GLU A 196 -15.22 8.43 -9.16
N GLY A 197 -13.97 8.80 -8.86
CA GLY A 197 -12.80 8.13 -9.41
C GLY A 197 -12.79 6.61 -9.13
N PRO A 198 -12.03 5.83 -9.91
CA PRO A 198 -11.94 4.39 -9.75
C PRO A 198 -11.12 4.03 -8.49
N LEU A 199 -11.81 3.87 -7.37
CA LEU A 199 -11.21 3.53 -6.07
C LEU A 199 -11.03 2.00 -5.88
N ASN A 200 -10.33 1.33 -6.79
CA ASN A 200 -10.01 -0.09 -6.64
C ASN A 200 -9.04 -0.31 -5.46
N PRO A 201 -9.41 -1.06 -4.40
CA PRO A 201 -8.51 -1.30 -3.26
C PRO A 201 -7.65 -2.56 -3.42
N THR A 202 -7.85 -3.36 -4.46
CA THR A 202 -7.27 -4.70 -4.62
C THR A 202 -6.05 -4.72 -5.57
N ARG A 203 -5.28 -5.81 -5.56
CA ARG A 203 -4.14 -6.00 -6.48
C ARG A 203 -4.59 -6.42 -7.88
N ASN A 204 -5.81 -6.91 -8.02
CA ASN A 204 -6.40 -7.22 -9.32
C ASN A 204 -6.53 -5.96 -10.17
N LYS A 205 -6.26 -6.11 -11.47
CA LYS A 205 -6.49 -5.07 -12.47
C LYS A 205 -8.00 -5.00 -12.74
N ASN A 206 -8.68 -4.05 -12.10
CA ASN A 206 -10.13 -3.95 -12.17
C ASN A 206 -10.58 -3.12 -13.38
N PRO A 207 -11.48 -3.63 -14.25
CA PRO A 207 -12.01 -2.85 -15.36
C PRO A 207 -13.11 -1.89 -14.92
N TYR A 208 -13.03 -0.65 -15.41
CA TYR A 208 -14.10 0.35 -15.34
C TYR A 208 -14.51 0.74 -16.76
N MET A 209 -15.81 0.74 -17.03
CA MET A 209 -16.36 0.95 -18.36
C MET A 209 -17.12 2.27 -18.44
N PHE A 210 -16.90 2.99 -19.53
CA PHE A 210 -17.65 4.15 -19.97
C PHE A 210 -18.66 3.69 -21.00
N ILE A 211 -19.92 4.05 -20.83
CA ILE A 211 -21.04 3.53 -21.60
C ILE A 211 -21.88 4.71 -22.06
N LEU A 212 -22.17 4.74 -23.36
CA LEU A 212 -23.02 5.75 -23.97
C LEU A 212 -24.27 5.10 -24.57
N TYR A 213 -25.43 5.66 -24.23
CA TYR A 213 -26.72 5.32 -24.82
C TYR A 213 -27.28 6.52 -25.57
N ARG A 214 -27.92 6.26 -26.70
CA ARG A 214 -28.71 7.28 -27.42
C ARG A 214 -30.13 7.30 -26.88
N GLN A 215 -30.66 8.49 -26.66
CA GLN A 215 -32.04 8.71 -26.27
C GLN A 215 -32.89 9.05 -27.50
N SER A 216 -34.09 8.47 -27.56
CA SER A 216 -35.08 8.83 -28.59
C SER A 216 -35.80 10.14 -28.26
N GLU A 217 -35.80 10.54 -26.99
CA GLU A 217 -36.44 11.75 -26.47
C GLU A 217 -35.75 12.25 -25.19
N TYR A 218 -36.19 13.40 -24.69
CA TYR A 218 -35.71 13.92 -23.40
C TYR A 218 -36.13 12.96 -22.27
N LEU A 219 -35.16 12.52 -21.48
CA LEU A 219 -35.35 11.48 -20.47
C LEU A 219 -35.80 12.07 -19.14
N GLU A 220 -36.96 11.61 -18.65
CA GLU A 220 -37.41 11.88 -17.29
C GLU A 220 -37.24 10.65 -16.38
N LEU A 221 -36.44 10.82 -15.33
CA LEU A 221 -36.27 9.79 -14.31
C LEU A 221 -37.32 9.91 -13.20
N GLY A 222 -38.18 8.89 -13.10
CA GLY A 222 -39.04 8.69 -11.93
C GLY A 222 -38.26 8.30 -10.66
N SER A 223 -38.94 8.34 -9.51
CA SER A 223 -38.33 8.11 -8.19
C SER A 223 -37.62 6.77 -8.05
N LYS A 224 -38.11 5.70 -8.68
CA LYS A 224 -37.45 4.37 -8.73
C LYS A 224 -36.01 4.51 -9.21
N TRP A 225 -35.83 4.99 -10.44
CA TRP A 225 -34.53 5.04 -11.09
C TRP A 225 -33.60 6.11 -10.52
N ARG A 226 -34.13 7.27 -10.14
CA ARG A 226 -33.32 8.26 -9.40
C ARG A 226 -32.72 7.62 -8.15
N ASN A 227 -33.52 6.92 -7.36
CA ASN A 227 -33.02 6.25 -6.15
C ASN A 227 -31.99 5.14 -6.45
N ILE A 228 -32.22 4.29 -7.45
CA ILE A 228 -31.28 3.22 -7.82
C ILE A 228 -29.92 3.80 -8.25
N LEU A 229 -29.94 4.81 -9.12
CA LEU A 229 -28.73 5.43 -9.67
C LEU A 229 -27.98 6.25 -8.60
N HIS A 230 -28.69 7.06 -7.80
CA HIS A 230 -28.09 7.84 -6.72
C HIS A 230 -27.52 6.97 -5.59
N ARG A 231 -28.19 5.87 -5.22
CA ARG A 231 -27.74 4.98 -4.13
C ARG A 231 -26.62 4.03 -4.55
N ARG A 232 -26.17 4.08 -5.81
CA ARG A 232 -25.12 3.22 -6.36
C ARG A 232 -25.42 1.73 -6.13
N SER A 233 -26.69 1.33 -6.33
CA SER A 233 -27.17 -0.03 -6.06
C SER A 233 -26.22 -1.07 -6.67
N ALA A 234 -25.70 -1.95 -5.82
CA ALA A 234 -24.90 -3.09 -6.28
C ALA A 234 -25.77 -4.00 -7.17
N ASN A 235 -25.18 -4.52 -8.24
CA ASN A 235 -25.82 -5.48 -9.16
C ASN A 235 -26.95 -4.92 -10.05
N ILE A 236 -26.89 -3.63 -10.40
CA ILE A 236 -27.77 -3.09 -11.45
C ILE A 236 -27.55 -3.82 -12.79
N ASN A 237 -28.63 -4.20 -13.47
CA ASN A 237 -28.57 -4.62 -14.86
C ASN A 237 -28.81 -3.39 -15.76
N LEU A 238 -27.79 -2.98 -16.52
CA LEU A 238 -27.91 -1.81 -17.38
C LEU A 238 -28.82 -2.04 -18.60
N SER A 239 -29.02 -3.30 -19.03
CA SER A 239 -30.01 -3.62 -20.07
C SER A 239 -31.45 -3.47 -19.59
N GLU A 240 -31.73 -3.75 -18.31
CA GLU A 240 -33.04 -3.46 -17.71
C GLU A 240 -33.29 -1.94 -17.71
N PHE A 241 -32.28 -1.16 -17.30
CA PHE A 241 -32.36 0.30 -17.33
C PHE A 241 -32.61 0.83 -18.73
N ALA A 242 -31.80 0.38 -19.72
CA ALA A 242 -31.96 0.80 -21.11
C ALA A 242 -33.34 0.46 -21.67
N THR A 243 -33.86 -0.73 -21.37
CA THR A 243 -35.18 -1.17 -21.82
C THR A 243 -36.30 -0.34 -21.19
N GLU A 244 -36.30 -0.17 -19.86
CA GLU A 244 -37.34 0.62 -19.16
C GLU A 244 -37.32 2.11 -19.55
N LYS A 245 -36.19 2.59 -20.07
CA LYS A 245 -35.98 3.98 -20.48
C LYS A 245 -35.94 4.19 -21.98
N ASN A 246 -36.29 3.17 -22.76
CA ASN A 246 -36.35 3.21 -24.22
C ASN A 246 -35.06 3.80 -24.84
N LEU A 247 -33.92 3.43 -24.26
CA LEU A 247 -32.60 3.83 -24.70
C LEU A 247 -32.14 2.90 -25.82
N THR A 248 -31.52 3.49 -26.85
CA THR A 248 -30.84 2.73 -27.90
C THR A 248 -29.37 2.58 -27.53
N GLY A 249 -28.84 1.36 -27.47
CA GLY A 249 -27.42 1.12 -27.25
C GLY A 249 -27.08 -0.13 -26.42
N PRO A 250 -25.82 -0.24 -25.96
CA PRO A 250 -24.80 0.82 -25.96
C PRO A 250 -24.37 1.21 -27.38
N VAL A 251 -24.36 2.52 -27.68
CA VAL A 251 -23.88 3.06 -28.97
C VAL A 251 -22.38 3.34 -28.95
N ALA A 252 -21.81 3.48 -27.76
CA ALA A 252 -20.36 3.53 -27.55
C ALA A 252 -19.98 2.87 -26.23
N ILE A 253 -18.82 2.23 -26.21
CA ILE A 253 -18.15 1.78 -24.99
C ILE A 253 -16.67 2.14 -25.05
N ASN A 254 -16.08 2.38 -23.88
CA ASN A 254 -14.63 2.44 -23.67
C ASN A 254 -14.36 1.89 -22.25
N TRP A 255 -13.13 1.48 -21.93
CA TRP A 255 -12.79 1.03 -20.57
C TRP A 255 -11.34 1.31 -20.21
N ILE A 256 -11.08 1.32 -18.92
CA ILE A 256 -9.75 1.42 -18.32
C ILE A 256 -9.51 0.24 -17.38
N LEU A 257 -8.26 -0.19 -17.26
CA LEU A 257 -7.83 -1.13 -16.24
C LEU A 257 -7.15 -0.37 -15.10
N VAL A 258 -7.61 -0.58 -13.87
CA VAL A 258 -7.11 0.13 -12.70
C VAL A 258 -6.60 -0.87 -11.67
N LYS A 259 -5.32 -0.74 -11.28
CA LYS A 259 -4.72 -1.52 -10.19
C LYS A 259 -4.65 -0.66 -8.93
N GLY A 260 -5.07 -1.20 -7.79
CA GLY A 260 -5.12 -0.46 -6.54
C GLY A 260 -3.78 0.16 -6.12
N ASP A 261 -3.89 1.29 -5.43
CA ASP A 261 -2.80 2.03 -4.80
C ASP A 261 -3.15 2.35 -3.32
N ALA A 262 -2.19 2.92 -2.59
CA ALA A 262 -2.38 3.29 -1.20
C ALA A 262 -3.46 4.38 -1.00
N TYR A 263 -3.71 5.21 -2.03
CA TYR A 263 -4.77 6.21 -2.02
C TYR A 263 -6.15 5.55 -1.90
N ALA A 264 -6.49 4.63 -2.81
CA ALA A 264 -7.76 3.93 -2.78
C ALA A 264 -7.89 3.05 -1.52
N ALA A 265 -6.82 2.35 -1.14
CA ALA A 265 -6.81 1.49 0.04
C ALA A 265 -7.10 2.27 1.33
N GLU A 266 -6.51 3.45 1.50
CA GLU A 266 -6.75 4.30 2.67
C GLU A 266 -8.18 4.85 2.71
N ILE A 267 -8.71 5.29 1.56
CA ILE A 267 -10.11 5.74 1.50
C ILE A 267 -11.04 4.59 1.91
N LYS A 268 -10.86 3.39 1.36
CA LYS A 268 -11.70 2.23 1.71
C LYS A 268 -11.56 1.82 3.17
N ARG A 269 -10.35 1.93 3.74
CA ARG A 269 -10.08 1.65 5.15
C ARG A 269 -10.82 2.64 6.05
N ARG A 270 -10.72 3.94 5.77
CA ARG A 270 -11.38 5.01 6.54
C ARG A 270 -12.91 4.93 6.48
N THR A 271 -13.46 4.54 5.33
CA THR A 271 -14.92 4.31 5.19
C THR A 271 -15.38 2.99 5.83
N GLY A 272 -14.47 2.17 6.35
CA GLY A 272 -14.77 0.86 6.94
C GLY A 272 -15.25 -0.18 5.94
N TYR A 273 -15.02 0.05 4.64
CA TYR A 273 -15.49 -0.84 3.56
C TYR A 273 -14.55 -2.05 3.41
N MET A 274 -13.25 -1.80 3.32
CA MET A 274 -12.22 -2.80 3.13
C MET A 274 -10.89 -2.24 3.64
N ASN A 275 -10.06 -3.07 4.27
CA ASN A 275 -8.71 -2.69 4.69
C ASN A 275 -7.69 -3.56 3.97
N THR A 276 -7.14 -3.04 2.87
CA THR A 276 -6.10 -3.69 2.05
C THR A 276 -4.71 -3.10 2.26
N CYS A 277 -4.54 -2.14 3.17
CA CYS A 277 -3.23 -1.58 3.52
C CYS A 277 -2.18 -2.63 3.90
N PRO A 278 -2.50 -3.76 4.58
CA PRO A 278 -1.54 -4.82 4.82
C PRO A 278 -0.89 -5.38 3.55
N HIS A 279 -1.61 -5.41 2.42
CA HIS A 279 -1.06 -5.91 1.15
C HIS A 279 0.06 -5.02 0.60
N PHE A 280 -0.11 -3.70 0.65
CA PHE A 280 0.92 -2.76 0.19
C PHE A 280 2.17 -2.84 1.05
N VAL A 281 1.99 -2.94 2.37
CA VAL A 281 3.10 -3.15 3.31
C VAL A 281 3.77 -4.51 3.09
N ASN A 282 2.99 -5.56 2.83
CA ASN A 282 3.49 -6.90 2.53
C ASN A 282 4.40 -6.88 1.29
N ASP A 283 3.93 -6.28 0.21
CA ASP A 283 4.69 -6.17 -1.04
C ASP A 283 6.00 -5.38 -0.81
N ALA A 284 5.94 -4.21 -0.15
CA ALA A 284 7.13 -3.42 0.16
C ALA A 284 8.10 -4.11 1.14
N LEU A 285 7.59 -4.99 2.01
CA LEU A 285 8.41 -5.77 2.94
C LEU A 285 9.22 -6.88 2.22
N THR A 286 8.78 -7.35 1.05
CA THR A 286 9.52 -8.38 0.28
C THR A 286 10.91 -7.91 -0.15
N ASP A 287 11.08 -6.61 -0.36
CA ASP A 287 12.37 -6.00 -0.72
C ASP A 287 13.29 -5.82 0.51
N GLN A 288 12.76 -5.98 1.73
CA GLN A 288 13.54 -5.87 2.96
C GLN A 288 14.31 -7.16 3.27
N LYS A 289 15.56 -7.01 3.71
CA LYS A 289 16.45 -8.13 4.02
C LYS A 289 16.18 -8.70 5.43
N LEU A 290 15.09 -9.44 5.59
CA LEU A 290 14.67 -10.05 6.86
C LEU A 290 15.41 -11.34 7.22
N ASN A 291 16.72 -11.41 6.97
CA ASN A 291 17.50 -12.63 7.16
C ASN A 291 17.44 -13.14 8.60
N PHE A 292 17.22 -12.27 9.57
CA PHE A 292 17.05 -12.60 10.98
C PHE A 292 15.73 -13.31 11.34
N LEU A 293 14.86 -13.56 10.36
CA LEU A 293 13.67 -14.40 10.50
C LEU A 293 13.93 -15.81 9.94
N PRO A 294 13.23 -16.85 10.44
CA PRO A 294 13.23 -18.17 9.82
C PRO A 294 12.68 -18.12 8.39
N GLU A 295 13.08 -19.07 7.52
CA GLU A 295 12.66 -19.09 6.12
C GLU A 295 11.14 -19.17 5.95
N LYS A 296 10.48 -20.02 6.75
CA LYS A 296 9.02 -20.18 6.74
C LYS A 296 8.30 -18.87 7.10
N THR A 297 8.84 -18.09 8.02
CA THR A 297 8.28 -16.80 8.45
C THR A 297 8.45 -15.71 7.38
N ARG A 298 9.40 -15.89 6.44
CA ARG A 298 9.58 -14.99 5.28
C ARG A 298 8.58 -15.25 4.15
N GLN A 299 7.73 -16.27 4.25
CA GLN A 299 6.56 -16.43 3.40
C GLN A 299 5.47 -15.47 3.90
N LEU A 300 5.54 -14.21 3.44
CA LEU A 300 4.76 -13.11 3.97
C LEU A 300 3.26 -13.26 3.61
N ASP A 301 2.41 -13.08 4.62
CA ASP A 301 0.94 -13.06 4.54
C ASP A 301 0.44 -12.09 5.61
N LEU A 302 0.79 -10.80 5.47
CA LEU A 302 0.41 -9.80 6.46
C LEU A 302 -1.12 -9.62 6.46
N SER A 303 -1.70 -9.71 7.64
CA SER A 303 -3.14 -9.58 7.87
C SER A 303 -3.50 -8.46 8.85
N VAL A 304 -2.49 -7.73 9.35
CA VAL A 304 -2.64 -6.58 10.23
C VAL A 304 -1.88 -5.41 9.65
N PHE A 305 -2.56 -4.28 9.52
CA PHE A 305 -1.94 -3.00 9.22
C PHE A 305 -1.51 -2.38 10.54
N MET A 306 -0.21 -2.13 10.67
CA MET A 306 0.39 -1.53 11.85
C MET A 306 0.83 -0.12 11.53
N ASN A 307 0.17 0.85 12.16
CA ASN A 307 0.55 2.25 12.09
C ASN A 307 1.29 2.63 13.37
N VAL A 308 2.43 3.31 13.24
CA VAL A 308 3.24 3.73 14.38
C VAL A 308 3.39 5.23 14.35
N THR A 309 2.97 5.89 15.42
CA THR A 309 3.00 7.35 15.59
C THR A 309 3.88 7.71 16.77
N LEU A 310 4.66 8.78 16.66
CA LEU A 310 5.49 9.31 17.74
C LEU A 310 5.07 10.75 18.04
N LYS A 311 4.67 11.01 19.28
CA LYS A 311 4.40 12.35 19.81
C LYS A 311 5.67 12.90 20.43
N VAL A 312 6.40 13.70 19.68
CA VAL A 312 7.69 14.24 20.08
C VAL A 312 7.47 15.56 20.83
N PRO A 313 7.82 15.67 22.11
CA PRO A 313 7.79 16.95 22.80
C PRO A 313 8.91 17.85 22.29
N GLN A 314 8.74 19.16 22.46
CA GLN A 314 9.79 20.13 22.20
C GLN A 314 11.05 19.74 22.99
N THR A 315 12.20 19.78 22.32
CA THR A 315 13.48 19.40 22.93
C THR A 315 14.58 20.35 22.49
N ALA A 316 15.56 20.54 23.37
CA ALA A 316 16.76 21.31 23.09
C ALA A 316 17.97 20.63 23.72
N PHE A 317 19.08 20.59 22.98
CA PHE A 317 20.32 19.97 23.45
C PHE A 317 21.53 20.57 22.75
N ASN A 318 22.69 20.46 23.42
CA ASN A 318 23.97 20.87 22.85
C ASN A 318 24.65 19.67 22.20
N SER A 319 25.06 19.82 20.94
CA SER A 319 25.81 18.82 20.20
C SER A 319 26.88 19.50 19.37
N CYS A 320 28.14 19.07 19.53
CA CYS A 320 29.25 19.58 18.73
C CYS A 320 29.38 21.11 18.68
N CYS A 321 29.25 21.75 19.86
CA CYS A 321 29.29 23.20 20.08
C CYS A 321 28.12 24.00 19.48
N VAL A 322 27.06 23.33 19.03
CA VAL A 322 25.84 23.95 18.53
C VAL A 322 24.67 23.58 19.44
N ASN A 323 23.83 24.56 19.78
CA ASN A 323 22.56 24.32 20.45
C ASN A 323 21.50 24.04 19.39
N TYR A 324 20.87 22.87 19.45
CA TYR A 324 19.79 22.47 18.56
C TYR A 324 18.46 22.58 19.30
N GLU A 325 17.46 23.15 18.64
CA GLU A 325 16.10 23.27 19.15
C GLU A 325 15.15 22.63 18.14
N TYR A 326 14.34 21.69 18.64
CA TYR A 326 13.33 20.97 17.87
C TYR A 326 11.95 21.27 18.44
N PRO A 327 11.01 21.82 17.65
CA PRO A 327 9.65 22.07 18.12
C PRO A 327 8.93 20.75 18.39
N ALA A 328 7.89 20.81 19.22
CA ALA A 328 6.99 19.67 19.40
C ALA A 328 6.34 19.29 18.07
N THR A 329 6.24 17.99 17.79
CA THR A 329 5.64 17.48 16.55
C THR A 329 5.07 16.09 16.75
N THR A 330 4.18 15.67 15.84
CA THR A 330 3.69 14.30 15.75
C THR A 330 4.06 13.77 14.37
N LEU A 331 4.68 12.59 14.32
CA LEU A 331 5.02 11.94 13.05
C LEU A 331 4.52 10.50 13.02
N ALA A 332 4.14 10.03 11.84
CA ALA A 332 3.89 8.62 11.58
C ALA A 332 5.07 8.02 10.81
N LEU A 333 5.35 6.73 11.03
CA LEU A 333 6.35 6.02 10.23
C LEU A 333 5.84 5.83 8.80
N ASN A 334 6.73 6.01 7.82
CA ASN A 334 6.43 6.06 6.38
C ASN A 334 7.09 4.86 5.65
N PRO A 335 6.59 3.62 5.80
CA PRO A 335 7.26 2.43 5.25
C PRO A 335 7.12 2.29 3.72
N LEU A 336 6.16 2.98 3.10
CA LEU A 336 5.89 2.89 1.66
C LEU A 336 6.56 4.01 0.84
N GLY A 337 7.22 4.98 1.49
CA GLY A 337 8.05 6.02 0.90
C GLY A 337 9.53 5.83 1.25
N ASP A 338 10.23 6.92 1.60
CA ASP A 338 11.67 6.86 1.85
C ASP A 338 12.02 6.24 3.23
N GLY A 339 11.05 6.25 4.16
CA GLY A 339 11.15 5.75 5.51
C GLY A 339 12.10 6.52 6.42
N ASN A 340 12.64 7.68 6.01
CA ASN A 340 13.68 8.35 6.77
C ASN A 340 13.10 9.13 7.96
N VAL A 341 13.67 8.90 9.15
CA VAL A 341 13.31 9.60 10.38
C VAL A 341 14.59 10.02 11.11
N LYS A 342 14.62 11.25 11.63
CA LYS A 342 15.75 11.73 12.45
C LYS A 342 15.76 11.01 13.81
N ALA A 343 16.94 10.66 14.31
CA ALA A 343 17.09 9.96 15.58
C ALA A 343 16.51 10.76 16.76
N VAL A 344 16.60 12.09 16.70
CA VAL A 344 15.97 12.97 17.69
C VAL A 344 14.47 12.70 17.87
N TYR A 345 13.77 12.24 16.82
CA TYR A 345 12.33 12.01 16.86
C TYR A 345 11.92 10.60 17.30
N VAL A 346 12.85 9.65 17.31
CA VAL A 346 12.64 8.24 17.69
C VAL A 346 13.49 7.84 18.90
N ARG A 347 13.89 8.83 19.70
CA ARG A 347 14.73 8.64 20.88
C ARG A 347 14.01 7.88 22.00
N THR A 348 14.78 7.33 22.93
CA THR A 348 14.31 6.44 24.01
C THR A 348 13.18 7.01 24.88
N ASP A 349 13.16 8.32 25.14
CA ASP A 349 12.12 9.00 25.92
C ASP A 349 10.83 9.30 25.13
N VAL A 350 10.80 9.00 23.83
CA VAL A 350 9.62 9.14 22.97
C VAL A 350 9.04 7.75 22.69
N GLN A 351 8.04 7.38 23.48
CA GLN A 351 7.38 6.09 23.35
C GLN A 351 6.58 6.00 22.02
N PRO A 352 6.81 4.98 21.18
CA PRO A 352 5.98 4.75 19.99
C PRO A 352 4.55 4.37 20.36
N GLU A 353 3.56 5.05 19.78
CA GLU A 353 2.14 4.69 19.82
C GLU A 353 1.85 3.75 18.64
N VAL A 354 1.31 2.56 18.91
CA VAL A 354 1.07 1.52 17.91
C VAL A 354 -0.43 1.30 17.75
N GLU A 355 -0.95 1.53 16.55
CA GLU A 355 -2.33 1.25 16.18
C GLU A 355 -2.36 0.03 15.25
N LEU A 356 -3.16 -0.97 15.61
CA LEU A 356 -3.29 -2.22 14.88
C LEU A 356 -4.70 -2.35 14.29
N SER A 357 -4.78 -2.63 12.98
CA SER A 357 -6.07 -2.85 12.32
C SER A 357 -6.02 -4.08 11.42
N MET A 358 -7.00 -4.97 11.56
CA MET A 358 -7.09 -6.17 10.74
C MET A 358 -7.36 -5.84 9.27
N ALA A 359 -6.76 -6.62 8.38
CA ALA A 359 -7.19 -6.72 6.99
C ALA A 359 -8.66 -7.14 6.95
N THR A 360 -9.44 -6.51 6.08
CA THR A 360 -10.83 -6.89 5.85
C THR A 360 -11.06 -6.97 4.35
N ALA A 361 -11.70 -8.06 3.91
CA ALA A 361 -12.12 -8.22 2.51
C ALA A 361 -13.61 -7.89 2.32
N PHE A 362 -14.42 -8.01 3.39
CA PHE A 362 -15.87 -7.79 3.32
C PHE A 362 -16.34 -6.90 4.49
N PRO A 363 -17.35 -6.04 4.28
CA PRO A 363 -18.00 -5.31 5.37
C PRO A 363 -18.58 -6.24 6.46
N ASN A 364 -18.98 -7.46 6.06
CA ASN A 364 -19.69 -8.43 6.92
C ASN A 364 -18.80 -9.61 7.39
N GLN A 365 -17.55 -9.70 6.94
CA GLN A 365 -16.59 -10.72 7.42
C GLN A 365 -15.37 -10.00 7.98
N LYS A 366 -15.45 -9.65 9.27
CA LYS A 366 -14.38 -8.98 9.99
C LYS A 366 -13.56 -10.03 10.73
N ARG A 367 -12.25 -10.08 10.46
CA ARG A 367 -11.31 -10.66 11.42
C ARG A 367 -11.27 -9.74 12.62
N ASP A 368 -11.21 -10.30 13.81
CA ASP A 368 -10.97 -9.55 15.04
C ASP A 368 -9.75 -10.12 15.79
N PHE A 369 -9.35 -9.40 16.82
CA PHE A 369 -8.26 -9.80 17.70
C PHE A 369 -8.74 -10.66 18.88
N LYS A 370 -10.00 -11.12 18.88
CA LYS A 370 -10.59 -11.79 20.03
C LYS A 370 -9.91 -13.12 20.31
N GLY A 371 -9.42 -13.29 21.53
CA GLY A 371 -8.71 -14.50 21.96
C GLY A 371 -7.34 -14.68 21.30
N LYS A 372 -6.82 -13.66 20.60
CA LYS A 372 -5.47 -13.66 20.06
C LYS A 372 -4.51 -12.99 21.03
N LEU A 373 -3.31 -13.54 21.13
CA LEU A 373 -2.18 -12.94 21.82
C LEU A 373 -1.12 -12.57 20.78
N LEU A 374 -0.56 -11.37 20.90
CA LEU A 374 0.41 -10.84 19.95
C LEU A 374 1.75 -10.55 20.62
N THR A 375 2.83 -10.65 19.83
CA THR A 375 4.18 -10.24 20.19
C THR A 375 4.63 -9.12 19.25
N LEU A 376 5.08 -7.99 19.80
CA LEU A 376 5.72 -6.92 19.05
C LEU A 376 7.24 -6.98 19.26
N MET A 377 8.02 -6.98 18.17
CA MET A 377 9.47 -6.89 18.19
C MET A 377 9.96 -5.73 17.35
N VAL A 378 10.88 -4.91 17.87
CA VAL A 378 11.61 -3.91 17.08
C VAL A 378 13.07 -4.33 16.92
N LEU A 379 13.52 -4.49 15.68
CA LEU A 379 14.82 -5.11 15.36
C LEU A 379 15.66 -4.24 14.41
N ASP A 380 16.96 -4.14 14.69
CA ASP A 380 17.98 -3.52 13.84
C ASP A 380 19.03 -4.57 13.42
N SER A 381 19.13 -4.84 12.12
CA SER A 381 20.10 -5.81 11.57
C SER A 381 21.28 -5.15 10.85
N ASP A 382 21.38 -3.83 10.94
CA ASP A 382 22.31 -3.00 10.19
C ASP A 382 23.51 -2.53 11.03
N SER A 383 23.60 -2.99 12.28
CA SER A 383 24.74 -2.72 13.17
C SER A 383 26.09 -2.97 12.48
N PRO A 384 26.99 -1.96 12.43
CA PRO A 384 28.34 -2.13 11.89
C PRO A 384 29.25 -2.90 12.86
N TYR A 385 28.82 -3.09 14.10
CA TYR A 385 29.54 -3.82 15.13
C TYR A 385 28.90 -5.20 15.30
N PRO A 386 29.55 -6.28 14.84
CA PRO A 386 28.99 -7.63 14.89
C PRO A 386 28.65 -8.06 16.30
N MET A 387 29.27 -7.49 17.33
CA MET A 387 28.99 -7.84 18.73
C MET A 387 27.61 -7.37 19.22
N PHE A 388 27.03 -6.33 18.61
CA PHE A 388 25.71 -5.81 18.97
C PHE A 388 24.60 -6.42 18.11
N GLY A 389 24.90 -6.71 16.85
CA GLY A 389 23.96 -7.32 15.92
C GLY A 389 24.61 -7.63 14.59
N ASP A 390 24.00 -8.53 13.84
CA ASP A 390 24.29 -8.78 12.43
C ASP A 390 23.01 -9.15 11.66
N LYS A 391 23.15 -9.46 10.37
CA LYS A 391 22.03 -9.81 9.49
C LYS A 391 21.22 -11.03 9.93
N LYS A 392 21.77 -11.89 10.80
CA LYS A 392 21.16 -13.13 11.27
C LYS A 392 20.68 -13.02 12.72
N GLU A 393 21.41 -12.28 13.55
CA GLU A 393 21.11 -12.05 14.96
C GLU A 393 21.10 -10.52 15.21
N PRO A 394 19.95 -9.86 15.04
CA PRO A 394 19.84 -8.41 15.05
C PRO A 394 19.96 -7.86 16.48
N PHE A 395 20.05 -6.55 16.60
CA PHE A 395 19.88 -5.86 17.87
C PHE A 395 18.39 -5.66 18.17
N LEU A 396 17.97 -6.00 19.40
CA LEU A 396 16.59 -5.83 19.86
C LEU A 396 16.38 -4.45 20.48
N HIS A 397 15.48 -3.65 19.91
CA HIS A 397 15.13 -2.31 20.38
C HIS A 397 13.89 -2.29 21.29
N TRP A 398 12.96 -3.22 21.12
CA TRP A 398 11.72 -3.28 21.91
C TRP A 398 11.12 -4.69 21.82
N LEU A 399 10.59 -5.22 22.91
CA LEU A 399 9.90 -6.51 22.95
C LEU A 399 8.75 -6.47 23.94
N VAL A 400 7.54 -6.69 23.43
CA VAL A 400 6.31 -6.83 24.21
C VAL A 400 5.64 -8.12 23.78
N VAL A 401 5.23 -8.94 24.76
CA VAL A 401 4.54 -10.22 24.52
C VAL A 401 3.14 -10.19 25.15
N ASN A 402 2.32 -11.17 24.82
CA ASN A 402 0.97 -11.36 25.37
C ASN A 402 0.08 -10.12 25.20
N ILE A 403 0.24 -9.39 24.09
CA ILE A 403 -0.61 -8.25 23.76
C ILE A 403 -2.01 -8.78 23.44
N GLU A 404 -2.99 -8.34 24.22
CA GLU A 404 -4.41 -8.65 24.05
C GLU A 404 -5.16 -7.52 23.35
N GLU A 405 -6.26 -7.86 22.68
CA GLU A 405 -7.20 -6.89 22.08
C GLU A 405 -6.57 -5.88 21.10
N ALA A 406 -5.39 -6.20 20.56
CA ALA A 406 -4.60 -5.31 19.71
C ALA A 406 -4.14 -4.00 20.38
N ASP A 407 -4.17 -3.94 21.71
CA ASP A 407 -3.66 -2.81 22.48
C ASP A 407 -2.31 -3.17 23.09
N VAL A 408 -1.24 -2.58 22.56
CA VAL A 408 0.13 -2.85 23.02
C VAL A 408 0.32 -2.56 24.52
N SER A 409 -0.49 -1.65 25.10
CA SER A 409 -0.44 -1.34 26.53
C SER A 409 -0.96 -2.46 27.43
N ASN A 410 -1.72 -3.42 26.88
CA ASN A 410 -2.17 -4.61 27.59
C ASN A 410 -1.13 -5.75 27.59
N GLY A 411 0.01 -5.58 26.91
CA GLY A 411 1.06 -6.59 26.86
C GLY A 411 2.06 -6.54 28.01
N GLU A 412 2.86 -7.59 28.15
CA GLU A 412 3.95 -7.70 29.10
C GLU A 412 5.27 -7.27 28.44
N ILE A 413 5.90 -6.22 28.97
CA ILE A 413 7.16 -5.67 28.44
C ILE A 413 8.33 -6.55 28.88
N VAL A 414 9.01 -7.19 27.93
CA VAL A 414 10.23 -7.98 28.16
C VAL A 414 11.48 -7.12 28.01
N LYS A 415 11.44 -6.17 27.06
CA LYS A 415 12.49 -5.18 26.86
C LYS A 415 11.84 -3.86 26.51
N GLU A 416 12.11 -2.83 27.30
CA GLU A 416 11.68 -1.45 27.04
C GLU A 416 12.17 -0.92 25.70
N TYR A 417 11.44 0.04 25.14
CA TYR A 417 11.85 0.71 23.92
C TYR A 417 13.19 1.43 24.14
N VAL A 418 14.14 1.17 23.26
CA VAL A 418 15.41 1.90 23.18
C VAL A 418 15.46 2.57 21.82
N GLY A 419 15.61 3.89 21.78
CA GLY A 419 15.64 4.64 20.54
C GLY A 419 16.87 4.33 19.67
N PRO A 420 16.78 4.49 18.34
CA PRO A 420 17.92 4.46 17.44
C PRO A 420 19.06 5.39 17.84
N ALA A 421 20.29 4.88 17.73
CA ALA A 421 21.52 5.66 17.86
C ALA A 421 22.62 5.06 16.97
N PRO A 422 22.46 5.09 15.64
CA PRO A 422 23.41 4.50 14.71
C PRO A 422 24.77 5.24 14.75
N PRO A 423 25.90 4.54 14.99
CA PRO A 423 27.22 5.17 15.12
C PRO A 423 27.84 5.61 13.80
N ASN A 424 27.36 5.09 12.69
CA ASN A 424 27.87 5.27 11.33
C ASN A 424 26.97 6.21 10.51
N PRO A 425 27.52 6.86 9.46
CA PRO A 425 26.73 7.74 8.59
C PRO A 425 25.60 7.01 7.84
N GLU A 426 25.80 5.73 7.50
CA GLU A 426 24.80 4.93 6.79
C GLU A 426 23.57 4.70 7.68
N PRO A 427 22.35 5.04 7.22
CA PRO A 427 21.13 4.80 7.99
C PRO A 427 20.88 3.31 8.25
N HIS A 428 20.43 3.00 9.47
CA HIS A 428 19.97 1.68 9.86
C HIS A 428 18.46 1.56 9.66
N THR A 429 17.97 0.36 9.35
CA THR A 429 16.56 0.04 9.18
C THR A 429 16.01 -0.65 10.44
N TYR A 430 15.05 0.00 11.08
CA TYR A 430 14.39 -0.47 12.30
C TYR A 430 13.05 -1.08 11.94
N HIS A 431 12.96 -2.41 12.06
CA HIS A 431 11.77 -3.17 11.68
C HIS A 431 10.89 -3.38 12.90
N TYR A 432 9.66 -2.87 12.86
CA TYR A 432 8.60 -3.17 13.81
C TYR A 432 7.84 -4.37 13.24
N LEU A 433 7.86 -5.49 13.94
CA LEU A 433 7.28 -6.75 13.49
C LEU A 433 6.28 -7.26 14.53
N LEU A 434 5.07 -7.53 14.06
CA LEU A 434 3.97 -8.02 14.89
C LEU A 434 3.69 -9.49 14.55
N PHE A 435 3.71 -10.33 15.59
CA PHE A 435 3.50 -11.76 15.47
C PHE A 435 2.26 -12.22 16.21
N GLU A 436 1.54 -13.19 15.64
CA GLU A 436 0.51 -13.96 16.34
C GLU A 436 1.16 -15.09 17.15
N GLN A 437 0.79 -15.21 18.42
CA GLN A 437 1.22 -16.29 19.31
C GLN A 437 0.26 -17.48 19.23
N THR A 438 0.77 -18.70 19.43
CA THR A 438 -0.08 -19.89 19.60
C THR A 438 -0.60 -20.09 21.03
N GLY A 439 -0.11 -19.30 21.98
CA GLY A 439 -0.45 -19.36 23.39
C GLY A 439 0.32 -18.29 24.17
N GLN A 440 0.07 -18.19 25.47
CA GLN A 440 0.77 -17.25 26.34
C GLN A 440 2.26 -17.58 26.43
N ILE A 441 3.11 -16.55 26.38
CA ILE A 441 4.57 -16.65 26.51
C ILE A 441 4.96 -16.23 27.91
N ASN A 442 5.81 -16.99 28.60
CA ASN A 442 6.36 -16.55 29.88
C ASN A 442 7.43 -15.45 29.63
N PRO A 443 7.26 -14.21 30.13
CA PRO A 443 8.21 -13.12 29.95
C PRO A 443 9.62 -13.44 30.47
N GLU A 444 9.74 -14.18 31.57
CA GLU A 444 11.04 -14.55 32.16
C GLU A 444 11.83 -15.50 31.25
N GLU A 445 11.12 -16.43 30.61
CA GLU A 445 11.73 -17.42 29.72
C GLU A 445 12.25 -16.76 28.44
N ILE A 446 11.48 -15.84 27.86
CA ILE A 446 11.90 -15.11 26.66
C ILE A 446 12.97 -14.07 26.99
N ALA A 447 12.96 -13.48 28.20
CA ALA A 447 14.03 -12.60 28.67
C ALA A 447 15.41 -13.27 28.66
N ALA A 448 15.48 -14.61 28.82
CA ALA A 448 16.75 -15.33 28.69
C ALA A 448 17.37 -15.24 27.28
N PHE A 449 16.57 -14.98 26.24
CA PHE A 449 17.05 -14.75 24.87
C PHE A 449 17.49 -13.30 24.61
N THR A 450 17.02 -12.36 25.42
CA THR A 450 17.39 -10.93 25.34
C THR A 450 18.60 -10.60 26.22
N ALA A 451 18.74 -11.31 27.34
CA ALA A 451 19.80 -11.17 28.34
C ALA A 451 20.93 -12.20 28.14
N ILE A 452 21.43 -12.35 26.91
CA ILE A 452 22.68 -13.09 26.70
C ILE A 452 23.75 -12.42 27.58
N LYS A 453 24.47 -13.24 28.36
CA LYS A 453 25.59 -12.81 29.21
C LYS A 453 26.71 -12.19 28.36
N CYS A 454 26.51 -10.97 27.87
CA CYS A 454 27.54 -10.22 27.18
C CYS A 454 28.61 -9.85 28.18
N SER A 455 29.86 -10.09 27.81
CA SER A 455 30.99 -9.63 28.57
C SER A 455 30.91 -8.12 28.73
N PHE A 456 31.33 -7.65 29.91
CA PHE A 456 31.63 -6.23 30.10
C PHE A 456 32.59 -5.78 28.98
N PRO A 457 32.41 -4.60 28.37
CA PRO A 457 31.49 -3.50 28.73
C PRO A 457 30.08 -3.53 28.10
N PHE A 458 29.65 -4.60 27.42
CA PHE A 458 28.49 -4.58 26.51
C PHE A 458 27.19 -5.15 27.11
N ARG A 459 27.03 -5.10 28.44
CA ARG A 459 25.82 -5.61 29.12
C ARG A 459 24.57 -4.91 28.57
N GLY A 460 23.57 -5.70 28.16
CA GLY A 460 22.29 -5.20 27.64
C GLY A 460 22.28 -4.82 26.14
N ARG A 461 23.44 -4.86 25.47
CA ARG A 461 23.57 -4.59 24.03
C ARG A 461 24.14 -5.80 23.30
N CYS A 462 23.28 -6.79 23.08
CA CYS A 462 23.68 -8.11 22.58
C CYS A 462 22.89 -8.47 21.32
N ARG A 463 23.50 -9.36 20.52
CA ARG A 463 22.81 -10.11 19.48
C ARG A 463 21.56 -10.78 20.04
N PHE A 464 20.43 -10.54 19.39
CA PHE A 464 19.18 -11.19 19.72
C PHE A 464 18.96 -12.40 18.82
N LYS A 465 18.69 -13.56 19.42
CA LYS A 465 18.43 -14.81 18.70
C LYS A 465 16.97 -14.89 18.25
N SER A 466 16.54 -13.93 17.42
CA SER A 466 15.15 -13.80 16.95
C SER A 466 14.60 -15.08 16.31
N ARG A 467 15.40 -15.77 15.49
CA ARG A 467 14.98 -17.05 14.88
C ARG A 467 14.60 -18.09 15.92
N ASN A 468 15.43 -18.27 16.96
CA ASN A 468 15.18 -19.24 18.01
C ASN A 468 13.89 -18.92 18.78
N VAL A 469 13.63 -17.63 19.04
CA VAL A 469 12.40 -17.19 19.71
C VAL A 469 11.18 -17.48 18.84
N ILE A 470 11.23 -17.10 17.55
CA ILE A 470 10.14 -17.31 16.59
C ILE A 470 9.83 -18.80 16.42
N GLU A 471 10.84 -19.64 16.30
CA GLU A 471 10.68 -21.09 16.16
C GLU A 471 10.15 -21.74 17.44
N LYS A 472 10.71 -21.37 18.60
CA LYS A 472 10.31 -21.92 19.90
C LYS A 472 8.84 -21.67 20.22
N TYR A 473 8.35 -20.46 19.94
CA TYR A 473 6.97 -20.07 20.23
C TYR A 473 6.05 -20.13 18.99
N ASN A 474 6.54 -20.71 17.88
CA ASN A 474 5.82 -20.84 16.60
C ASN A 474 5.11 -19.54 16.16
N LEU A 475 5.84 -18.42 16.25
CA LEU A 475 5.32 -17.08 15.98
C LEU A 475 5.04 -16.90 14.49
N LYS A 476 3.80 -16.49 14.13
CA LYS A 476 3.42 -16.13 12.76
C LYS A 476 3.52 -14.63 12.57
N LEU A 477 4.34 -14.16 11.62
CA LEU A 477 4.38 -12.74 11.26
C LEU A 477 3.05 -12.33 10.62
N ILE A 478 2.36 -11.34 11.19
CA ILE A 478 1.05 -10.89 10.71
C ILE A 478 0.97 -9.40 10.42
N GLY A 479 1.92 -8.58 10.89
CA GLY A 479 1.99 -7.15 10.61
C GLY A 479 3.43 -6.65 10.66
N ALA A 480 3.69 -5.56 9.94
CA ALA A 480 5.01 -4.93 9.93
C ALA A 480 4.89 -3.43 9.65
N THR A 481 5.91 -2.68 10.09
CA THR A 481 6.24 -1.34 9.59
C THR A 481 7.73 -1.12 9.85
N TRP A 482 8.34 -0.09 9.26
CA TRP A 482 9.75 0.21 9.49
C TRP A 482 10.05 1.67 9.24
N HIS A 483 11.22 2.08 9.69
CA HIS A 483 11.83 3.34 9.31
C HIS A 483 13.35 3.19 9.23
N LYS A 484 14.00 4.17 8.62
CA LYS A 484 15.43 4.32 8.55
C LYS A 484 15.86 5.51 9.38
N THR A 485 16.85 5.32 10.23
CA THR A 485 17.43 6.41 11.01
C THR A 485 18.93 6.45 10.79
N GLY A 486 19.46 7.64 10.52
CA GLY A 486 20.88 7.91 10.35
C GLY A 486 21.52 8.60 11.55
N ASN A 487 22.84 8.81 11.48
CA ASN A 487 23.58 9.55 12.49
C ASN A 487 23.33 11.05 12.36
N ASP A 488 22.54 11.61 13.28
CA ASP A 488 22.27 13.04 13.37
C ASP A 488 22.97 13.68 14.59
N GLU A 489 22.71 14.97 14.80
CA GLU A 489 23.21 15.72 15.95
C GLU A 489 22.74 15.18 17.30
N TYR A 490 21.57 14.55 17.40
CA TYR A 490 21.09 13.94 18.62
C TYR A 490 21.91 12.69 18.96
N VAL A 491 22.22 11.86 17.96
CA VAL A 491 23.12 10.70 18.14
C VAL A 491 24.49 11.15 18.66
N ARG A 492 25.04 12.24 18.11
CA ARG A 492 26.32 12.82 18.57
C ARG A 492 26.25 13.34 20.00
N HIS A 493 25.13 13.96 20.38
CA HIS A 493 24.88 14.40 21.75
C HIS A 493 24.87 13.21 22.71
N VAL A 494 24.11 12.16 22.40
CA VAL A 494 24.02 10.93 23.19
C VAL A 494 25.39 10.28 23.38
N TYR A 495 26.19 10.14 22.33
CA TYR A 495 27.52 9.54 22.42
C TYR A 495 28.51 10.38 23.24
N SER A 496 28.40 11.71 23.18
CA SER A 496 29.20 12.62 24.01
C SER A 496 28.86 12.47 25.49
N ASP A 497 27.57 12.37 25.83
CA ASP A 497 27.09 12.15 27.20
C ASP A 497 27.50 10.77 27.74
N PHE A 498 27.61 9.76 26.88
CA PHE A 498 28.19 8.46 27.23
C PHE A 498 29.72 8.47 27.42
N GLY A 499 30.37 9.62 27.26
CA GLY A 499 31.81 9.79 27.53
C GLY A 499 32.73 9.37 26.39
N LEU A 500 32.22 9.17 25.17
CA LEU A 500 33.08 9.06 24.01
C LEU A 500 33.80 10.38 23.75
N ARG A 501 34.99 10.30 23.13
CA ARG A 501 35.81 11.48 22.89
C ARG A 501 35.07 12.45 21.98
N TYR A 502 34.75 13.62 22.52
CA TYR A 502 33.99 14.66 21.83
C TYR A 502 34.52 14.98 20.43
N CYS A 503 35.84 15.10 20.28
CA CYS A 503 36.48 15.36 18.99
C CYS A 503 36.30 14.22 17.96
N GLU A 504 36.15 12.97 18.41
CA GLU A 504 35.91 11.82 17.54
C GLU A 504 34.44 11.80 17.09
N VAL A 505 33.52 12.04 18.03
CA VAL A 505 32.06 12.08 17.77
C VAL A 505 31.67 13.27 16.89
N CYS A 506 32.32 14.42 17.05
CA CYS A 506 31.99 15.66 16.33
C CYS A 506 32.81 15.88 15.06
N LYS A 507 33.66 14.93 14.68
CA LYS A 507 34.51 15.05 13.48
C LYS A 507 33.64 15.23 12.23
N GLY A 508 33.81 16.36 11.54
CA GLY A 508 33.07 16.66 10.31
C GLY A 508 31.65 17.18 10.53
N ALA A 509 31.22 17.40 11.78
CA ALA A 509 29.96 18.06 12.07
C ALA A 509 30.03 19.54 11.63
N GLU A 510 28.95 20.04 11.05
CA GLU A 510 28.82 21.45 10.66
C GLU A 510 28.97 22.35 11.90
N GLY A 511 29.73 23.43 11.77
CA GLY A 511 30.01 24.36 12.88
C GLY A 511 31.04 23.87 13.91
N PHE A 512 31.55 22.64 13.80
CA PHE A 512 32.58 22.13 14.72
C PHE A 512 34.00 22.48 14.26
N SER A 513 34.69 23.33 15.03
CA SER A 513 36.13 23.61 14.88
C SER A 513 36.92 23.11 16.10
N MET A 514 38.00 22.35 15.90
CA MET A 514 38.95 22.01 16.99
C MET A 514 39.69 23.27 17.48
N PRO A 515 39.91 23.49 18.80
CA PRO A 515 39.48 22.74 19.98
C PRO A 515 38.35 23.46 20.73
N CYS A 516 37.51 22.71 21.44
CA CYS A 516 36.54 23.29 22.36
C CYS A 516 37.28 24.20 23.36
N SER A 517 36.93 25.50 23.41
CA SER A 517 37.45 26.39 24.44
C SER A 517 37.09 25.77 25.80
N SER A 518 38.12 25.51 26.59
CA SER A 518 38.11 24.82 27.89
C SER A 518 37.22 25.44 28.98
N ALA A 519 36.38 26.42 28.65
CA ALA A 519 35.51 27.10 29.59
C ALA A 519 34.33 26.24 30.08
N ASN A 520 33.89 25.23 29.33
CA ASN A 520 32.81 24.31 29.74
C ASN A 520 33.20 22.83 29.80
N ALA A 521 34.45 22.48 29.46
CA ALA A 521 34.99 21.12 29.64
C ALA A 521 35.36 20.79 31.11
N PHE A 522 35.23 21.77 32.01
CA PHE A 522 35.54 21.66 33.45
C PHE A 522 34.35 22.09 34.33
N ARG A 523 33.18 21.51 34.10
CA ARG A 523 32.15 21.39 35.14
C ARG A 523 31.47 20.04 34.98
N TYR A 524 32.14 18.97 35.44
CA TYR A 524 31.58 17.73 36.02
C TYR A 524 32.68 16.69 36.33
N THR A 525 33.96 17.06 36.37
CA THR A 525 35.06 16.15 36.77
C THR A 525 35.33 16.08 38.28
N THR A 526 34.44 16.60 39.14
CA THR A 526 34.54 16.38 40.60
C THR A 526 33.19 16.07 41.26
N LEU A 527 32.42 15.17 40.65
CA LEU A 527 31.49 14.28 41.38
C LEU A 527 31.34 12.88 40.74
N ALA A 528 32.04 12.59 39.64
CA ALA A 528 31.98 11.31 38.93
C ALA A 528 33.01 10.26 39.39
N LEU A 529 33.80 10.53 40.44
CA LEU A 529 34.62 9.49 41.11
C LEU A 529 33.92 8.84 42.32
N LEU A 530 32.64 9.16 42.56
CA LEU A 530 31.83 8.56 43.63
C LEU A 530 30.42 8.12 43.18
N HIS A 531 30.11 8.08 41.88
CA HIS A 531 28.84 7.53 41.38
C HIS A 531 28.98 6.33 40.43
N THR A 532 30.18 5.74 40.35
CA THR A 532 30.37 4.34 39.93
C THR A 532 29.87 3.31 40.96
N ILE A 533 29.07 3.71 41.97
CA ILE A 533 28.56 2.81 43.01
C ILE A 533 27.02 2.93 43.25
N ALA A 534 26.27 3.85 42.63
CA ALA A 534 24.87 4.07 43.07
C ALA A 534 23.84 4.40 41.96
N VAL A 535 23.72 3.60 40.89
CA VAL A 535 22.44 3.44 40.15
C VAL A 535 22.22 1.97 39.74
N VAL A 536 22.82 1.03 40.49
CA VAL A 536 22.54 -0.43 40.39
C VAL A 536 21.85 -0.96 41.66
N CYS A 537 21.52 -0.10 42.63
CA CYS A 537 20.74 -0.48 43.81
C CYS A 537 19.74 0.63 44.19
N PHE A 538 18.62 0.71 43.49
CA PHE A 538 17.38 1.29 44.05
C PHE A 538 16.18 0.67 43.32
N LEU A 539 15.95 -0.61 43.62
CA LEU A 539 14.66 -1.31 43.61
C LEU A 539 14.85 -2.70 44.23
N HIS A 540 15.41 -2.71 45.44
CA HIS A 540 15.23 -3.78 46.42
C HIS A 540 15.25 -3.13 47.81
N PHE A 541 14.13 -3.28 48.52
CA PHE A 541 13.81 -2.80 49.88
C PHE A 541 13.40 -1.34 50.04
N ILE A 542 12.09 -1.11 49.99
CA ILE A 542 11.14 -0.66 51.05
C ILE A 542 9.77 -0.76 50.34
N GLN A 543 8.80 -1.63 50.66
CA GLN A 543 8.45 -2.39 51.86
C GLN A 543 7.69 -3.64 51.42
#